data_AF-A0A2P6FLL5-F1
#
_entry.id   AF-A0A2P6FLL5-F1
#
_cell.length_a   1.000
_cell.length_b   1.000
_cell.length_c   1.000
_cell.angle_alpha   90.00
_cell.angle_beta   90.00
_cell.angle_gamma   90.00
#
_symmetry.space_group_name_H-M   'P 1'
#
loop_
_entity.id
_entity.type
_entity.pdbx_description
1 polymer ?
#
loop_
_entity_poly.entity_id
_entity_poly.type
_entity_poly.pdbx_seq_one_letter_code
_entity_poly.pdbx_strand_id
1 'polypeptide(L)'
;MFVKISRCLMALFFGFFFIVTAAETNENNQISVEFPEELLMIEFEKYILPRFKFKTQIKVLVSTDNKYHDAKLGILPSGLEVFSDLNGFVYRLETKTTDPEQLSRLEKFANWLTSDSGIRTIEDFSIQGIQVFKAVEFSEEKEEEEIFDGDMAAGLGLSQKHCKRCHVVDDNAFAGIDSTPSFHAMRSFDDWQERFTAFWTVSPHLNVISISEVYQAGSKTVPTTIAPIELSLDDIDDILAYVAFIEPKDLGKPINSW
;
A
#
# COMPACT_ATOMS: atom_id res chain seq x y z
N MET A 1 4.58 -76.76 57.21
CA MET A 1 4.90 -75.32 57.11
C MET A 1 5.51 -75.10 55.73
N PHE A 2 4.73 -74.59 54.78
CA PHE A 2 4.53 -73.17 54.45
C PHE A 2 5.49 -72.70 53.33
N VAL A 3 4.87 -72.32 52.19
CA VAL A 3 5.30 -71.35 51.13
C VAL A 3 6.40 -71.85 50.15
N LYS A 4 6.15 -72.17 48.87
CA LYS A 4 5.73 -71.40 47.65
C LYS A 4 6.68 -70.26 47.23
N ILE A 5 6.71 -70.00 45.91
CA ILE A 5 7.29 -68.85 45.17
C ILE A 5 8.67 -69.21 44.56
N SER A 6 8.85 -69.58 43.28
CA SER A 6 8.38 -69.04 41.99
C SER A 6 9.25 -67.89 41.44
N ARG A 7 9.79 -68.15 40.23
CA ARG A 7 9.93 -67.26 39.06
C ARG A 7 11.17 -66.39 38.85
N CYS A 8 11.52 -66.39 37.56
CA CYS A 8 12.03 -65.28 36.74
C CYS A 8 13.53 -65.01 36.80
N LEU A 9 14.29 -65.74 35.97
CA LEU A 9 15.41 -65.13 35.27
C LEU A 9 14.87 -64.55 33.96
N MET A 10 14.54 -63.25 34.00
CA MET A 10 14.12 -62.45 32.86
C MET A 10 15.39 -61.93 32.18
N ALA A 11 15.82 -62.56 31.09
CA ALA A 11 16.87 -62.01 30.24
C ALA A 11 16.26 -60.89 29.39
N LEU A 12 16.61 -59.66 29.73
CA LEU A 12 16.27 -58.43 29.02
C LEU A 12 16.80 -58.48 27.57
N PHE A 13 15.88 -58.69 26.62
CA PHE A 13 16.11 -58.36 25.21
C PHE A 13 16.07 -56.83 25.09
N PHE A 14 17.24 -56.20 24.96
CA PHE A 14 17.33 -54.79 24.58
C PHE A 14 17.00 -54.67 23.09
N GLY A 15 15.70 -54.50 22.79
CA GLY A 15 15.23 -54.17 21.45
C GLY A 15 15.70 -52.78 21.09
N PHE A 16 16.60 -52.68 20.09
CA PHE A 16 16.98 -51.42 19.48
C PHE A 16 15.78 -50.93 18.66
N PHE A 17 14.97 -50.07 19.26
CA PHE A 17 13.82 -49.45 18.62
C PHE A 17 14.37 -48.39 17.65
N PHE A 18 14.60 -48.77 16.39
CA PHE A 18 14.74 -47.80 15.31
C PHE A 18 13.40 -47.07 15.19
N ILE A 19 13.30 -45.91 15.82
CA ILE A 19 12.26 -44.93 15.49
C ILE A 19 12.59 -44.49 14.07
N VAL A 20 11.96 -45.13 13.08
CA VAL A 20 11.82 -44.54 11.76
C VAL A 20 10.88 -43.35 11.98
N THR A 21 11.45 -42.18 12.21
CA THR A 21 10.72 -40.93 12.00
C THR A 21 10.39 -40.93 10.52
N ALA A 22 9.11 -41.16 10.21
CA ALA A 22 8.58 -40.83 8.91
C ALA A 22 8.88 -39.34 8.72
N ALA A 23 9.84 -39.03 7.85
CA ALA A 23 9.98 -37.68 7.35
C ALA A 23 8.66 -37.40 6.63
N GLU A 24 7.83 -36.53 7.22
CA GLU A 24 6.68 -35.98 6.52
C GLU A 24 7.20 -35.37 5.23
N THR A 25 6.88 -36.01 4.11
CA THR A 25 7.15 -35.47 2.79
C THR A 25 6.35 -34.18 2.68
N ASN A 26 7.05 -33.05 2.68
CA ASN A 26 6.50 -31.70 2.70
C ASN A 26 5.88 -31.32 1.33
N GLU A 27 4.89 -32.10 0.87
CA GLU A 27 4.18 -31.86 -0.39
C GLU A 27 3.24 -30.64 -0.33
N ASN A 28 2.93 -30.14 0.87
CA ASN A 28 1.99 -29.04 1.09
C ASN A 28 2.63 -27.65 1.27
N ASN A 29 3.96 -27.50 1.25
CA ASN A 29 4.60 -26.18 1.44
C ASN A 29 4.85 -25.46 0.11
N GLN A 30 3.77 -25.21 -0.62
CA GLN A 30 3.82 -24.57 -1.93
C GLN A 30 2.69 -23.55 -2.14
N ILE A 31 2.98 -22.54 -2.96
CA ILE A 31 2.01 -21.54 -3.43
C ILE A 31 2.11 -21.41 -4.95
N SER A 32 1.02 -21.04 -5.61
CA SER A 32 0.96 -20.78 -7.04
C SER A 32 0.94 -19.28 -7.32
N VAL A 33 1.87 -18.79 -8.13
CA VAL A 33 1.94 -17.38 -8.53
C VAL A 33 1.93 -17.29 -10.04
N GLU A 34 1.01 -16.49 -10.60
CA GLU A 34 1.04 -16.11 -12.01
C GLU A 34 2.13 -15.05 -12.23
N PHE A 35 3.06 -15.34 -13.14
CA PHE A 35 4.09 -14.40 -13.58
C PHE A 35 3.71 -13.87 -14.97
N PRO A 36 3.99 -12.60 -15.27
CA PRO A 36 3.67 -12.03 -16.57
C PRO A 36 4.71 -12.51 -17.62
N GLU A 37 4.30 -12.60 -18.88
CA GLU A 37 5.08 -13.25 -19.95
C GLU A 37 6.46 -12.62 -20.13
N GLU A 38 6.57 -11.29 -19.96
CA GLU A 38 7.83 -10.57 -20.06
C GLU A 38 8.88 -11.00 -19.02
N LEU A 39 8.47 -11.40 -17.82
CA LEU A 39 9.38 -11.91 -16.79
C LEU A 39 9.79 -13.36 -17.05
N LEU A 40 8.90 -14.15 -17.66
CA LEU A 40 9.19 -15.53 -18.05
C LEU A 40 10.15 -15.60 -19.24
N MET A 41 10.00 -14.69 -20.22
CA MET A 41 10.88 -14.63 -21.40
C MET A 41 12.35 -14.38 -21.04
N ILE A 42 12.59 -13.68 -19.93
CA ILE A 42 13.93 -13.39 -19.43
C ILE A 42 14.37 -14.36 -18.31
N GLU A 43 13.59 -15.41 -18.05
CA GLU A 43 13.85 -16.43 -17.04
C GLU A 43 14.05 -15.88 -15.60
N PHE A 44 13.40 -14.75 -15.29
CA PHE A 44 13.53 -14.10 -13.99
C PHE A 44 13.11 -15.02 -12.84
N GLU A 45 12.06 -15.81 -13.04
CA GLU A 45 11.56 -16.79 -12.09
C GLU A 45 12.59 -17.88 -11.78
N LYS A 46 13.37 -18.31 -12.78
CA LYS A 46 14.44 -19.30 -12.59
C LYS A 46 15.58 -18.72 -11.76
N TYR A 47 15.74 -17.40 -11.77
CA TYR A 47 16.75 -16.72 -10.98
C TYR A 47 16.31 -16.51 -9.53
N ILE A 48 15.12 -15.97 -9.28
CA ILE A 48 14.70 -15.58 -7.92
C ILE A 48 14.18 -16.76 -7.08
N LEU A 49 13.43 -17.68 -7.67
CA LEU A 49 12.70 -18.71 -6.92
C LEU A 49 13.62 -19.72 -6.20
N PRO A 50 14.76 -20.16 -6.76
CA PRO A 50 15.68 -21.04 -6.03
C PRO A 50 16.24 -20.40 -4.75
N ARG A 51 16.48 -19.08 -4.78
CA ARG A 51 17.03 -18.32 -3.64
C ARG A 51 15.99 -18.14 -2.54
N PHE A 52 14.76 -17.82 -2.92
CA PHE A 52 13.62 -17.82 -1.99
C PHE A 52 13.46 -19.19 -1.34
N LYS A 53 13.34 -20.25 -2.15
CA LYS A 53 13.14 -21.63 -1.67
C LYS A 53 14.27 -22.06 -0.72
N PHE A 54 15.51 -21.73 -1.02
CA PHE A 54 16.64 -22.07 -0.16
C PHE A 54 16.48 -21.49 1.26
N LYS A 55 16.03 -20.23 1.35
CA LYS A 55 15.88 -19.52 2.63
C LYS A 55 14.61 -19.91 3.39
N THR A 56 13.51 -20.20 2.69
CA THR A 56 12.19 -20.37 3.32
C THR A 56 11.65 -21.79 3.27
N GLN A 57 12.25 -22.67 2.47
CA GLN A 57 11.77 -24.03 2.16
C GLN A 57 10.37 -24.06 1.52
N ILE A 58 9.84 -22.92 1.07
CA ILE A 58 8.55 -22.79 0.37
C ILE A 58 8.81 -22.90 -1.14
N LYS A 59 8.00 -23.70 -1.83
CA LYS A 59 8.05 -23.82 -3.30
C LYS A 59 7.03 -22.87 -3.93
N VAL A 60 7.49 -22.02 -4.83
CA VAL A 60 6.59 -21.22 -5.69
C VAL A 60 6.40 -21.97 -7.00
N LEU A 61 5.16 -22.28 -7.34
CA LEU A 61 4.76 -22.83 -8.63
C LEU A 61 4.39 -21.66 -9.54
N VAL A 62 4.98 -21.63 -10.73
CA VAL A 62 4.68 -20.62 -11.74
C VAL A 62 3.45 -21.09 -12.52
N SER A 63 2.36 -20.33 -12.42
CA SER A 63 1.15 -20.59 -13.22
C SER A 63 1.21 -19.78 -14.50
N THR A 64 1.09 -20.45 -15.64
CA THR A 64 0.95 -19.82 -16.97
C THR A 64 -0.48 -19.88 -17.49
N ASP A 65 -1.36 -20.64 -16.80
CA ASP A 65 -2.75 -20.80 -17.17
C ASP A 65 -3.63 -19.86 -16.33
N ASN A 66 -4.68 -19.33 -16.94
CA ASN A 66 -5.70 -18.44 -16.32
C ASN A 66 -6.60 -19.16 -15.29
N LYS A 67 -6.13 -20.27 -14.73
CA LYS A 67 -6.78 -21.04 -13.66
C LYS A 67 -6.30 -20.53 -12.31
N TYR A 68 -7.03 -20.92 -11.27
CA TYR A 68 -6.84 -20.55 -9.87
C TYR A 68 -5.34 -20.50 -9.48
N HIS A 69 -4.87 -19.31 -9.12
CA HIS A 69 -3.54 -19.03 -8.58
C HIS A 69 -3.69 -18.32 -7.24
N ASP A 70 -2.71 -18.47 -6.35
CA ASP A 70 -2.74 -17.85 -5.02
C ASP A 70 -2.44 -16.35 -5.08
N ALA A 71 -1.61 -15.94 -6.05
CA ALA A 71 -1.31 -14.53 -6.33
C ALA A 71 -0.95 -14.30 -7.79
N LYS A 72 -0.96 -13.03 -8.20
CA LYS A 72 -0.52 -12.56 -9.51
C LYS A 72 0.57 -11.52 -9.34
N LEU A 73 1.67 -11.67 -10.07
CA LEU A 73 2.74 -10.69 -10.18
C LEU A 73 2.60 -9.95 -11.52
N GLY A 74 2.84 -8.64 -11.55
CA GLY A 74 2.87 -7.86 -12.79
C GLY A 74 2.71 -6.38 -12.56
N ILE A 75 2.60 -5.60 -13.65
CA ILE A 75 2.19 -4.20 -13.57
C ILE A 75 0.66 -4.17 -13.37
N LEU A 76 0.23 -4.08 -12.12
CA LEU A 76 -1.17 -4.20 -11.71
C LEU A 76 -1.67 -2.89 -11.07
N PRO A 77 -2.99 -2.60 -11.13
CA PRO A 77 -3.57 -1.41 -10.49
C PRO A 77 -3.61 -1.50 -8.95
N SER A 78 -3.44 -2.70 -8.39
CA SER A 78 -3.45 -2.96 -6.95
C SER A 78 -2.50 -4.12 -6.59
N GLY A 79 -2.18 -4.24 -5.30
CA GLY A 79 -1.25 -5.25 -4.78
C GLY A 79 -0.04 -4.62 -4.09
N LEU A 80 0.78 -5.46 -3.47
CA LEU A 80 2.01 -5.02 -2.81
C LEU A 80 3.09 -4.68 -3.85
N GLU A 81 3.68 -3.50 -3.79
CA GLU A 81 4.83 -3.14 -4.61
C GLU A 81 6.07 -3.93 -4.19
N VAL A 82 6.74 -4.58 -5.15
CA VAL A 82 7.85 -5.50 -4.83
C VAL A 82 9.16 -5.11 -5.49
N PHE A 83 9.15 -4.57 -6.71
CA PHE A 83 10.32 -4.01 -7.40
C PHE A 83 9.86 -3.17 -8.60
N SER A 84 10.79 -2.46 -9.24
CA SER A 84 10.54 -1.75 -10.50
C SER A 84 11.57 -2.11 -11.57
N ASP A 85 11.23 -1.88 -12.83
CA ASP A 85 12.24 -1.87 -13.89
C ASP A 85 13.07 -0.56 -13.87
N LEU A 86 14.08 -0.47 -14.73
CA LEU A 86 14.91 0.74 -14.81
C LEU A 86 14.17 1.98 -15.36
N ASN A 87 12.99 1.82 -15.96
CA ASN A 87 12.16 2.92 -16.46
C ASN A 87 11.12 3.39 -15.42
N GLY A 88 11.06 2.74 -14.25
CA GLY A 88 10.12 3.08 -13.17
C GLY A 88 8.77 2.36 -13.24
N PHE A 89 8.59 1.37 -14.12
CA PHE A 89 7.38 0.54 -14.10
C PHE A 89 7.39 -0.37 -12.87
N VAL A 90 6.43 -0.16 -11.98
CA VAL A 90 6.31 -0.88 -10.70
C VAL A 90 5.60 -2.21 -10.87
N TYR A 91 6.27 -3.29 -10.47
CA TYR A 91 5.69 -4.62 -10.36
C TYR A 91 5.06 -4.81 -8.99
N ARG A 92 3.80 -5.25 -8.99
CA ARG A 92 2.99 -5.51 -7.81
C ARG A 92 2.63 -6.98 -7.70
N LEU A 93 2.60 -7.49 -6.47
CA LEU A 93 2.11 -8.81 -6.11
C LEU A 93 0.69 -8.67 -5.54
N GLU A 94 -0.31 -9.09 -6.31
CA GLU A 94 -1.71 -9.07 -5.92
C GLU A 94 -2.15 -10.44 -5.42
N THR A 95 -2.57 -10.52 -4.16
CA THR A 95 -3.11 -11.73 -3.54
C THR A 95 -4.49 -12.08 -4.10
N LYS A 96 -4.71 -13.34 -4.46
CA LYS A 96 -5.99 -13.84 -5.02
C LYS A 96 -6.63 -14.94 -4.17
N THR A 97 -5.84 -15.68 -3.40
CA THR A 97 -6.34 -16.69 -2.47
C THR A 97 -6.94 -16.07 -1.21
N THR A 98 -7.91 -16.76 -0.62
CA THR A 98 -8.44 -16.47 0.72
C THR A 98 -8.11 -17.59 1.71
N ASP A 99 -7.37 -18.62 1.28
CA ASP A 99 -6.97 -19.72 2.15
C ASP A 99 -5.92 -19.24 3.17
N PRO A 100 -6.17 -19.37 4.49
CA PRO A 100 -5.27 -18.83 5.51
C PRO A 100 -3.84 -19.39 5.46
N GLU A 101 -3.67 -20.65 5.07
CA GLU A 101 -2.32 -21.22 5.00
C GLU A 101 -1.57 -20.69 3.77
N GLN A 102 -2.24 -20.58 2.62
CA GLN A 102 -1.65 -19.99 1.42
C GLN A 102 -1.34 -18.51 1.61
N LEU A 103 -2.20 -17.76 2.31
CA LEU A 103 -1.93 -16.38 2.70
C LEU A 103 -0.64 -16.27 3.52
N SER A 104 -0.46 -17.10 4.55
CA SER A 104 0.78 -17.08 5.36
C SER A 104 2.03 -17.41 4.56
N ARG A 105 1.94 -18.34 3.59
CA ARG A 105 3.07 -18.67 2.70
C ARG A 105 3.35 -17.54 1.70
N LEU A 106 2.30 -16.88 1.20
CA LEU A 106 2.40 -15.75 0.30
C LEU A 106 3.00 -14.52 0.99
N GLU A 107 2.61 -14.24 2.23
CA GLU A 107 3.24 -13.20 3.07
C GLU A 107 4.74 -13.42 3.21
N LYS A 108 5.19 -14.67 3.41
CA LYS A 108 6.62 -14.98 3.46
C LYS A 108 7.32 -14.72 2.13
N PHE A 109 6.64 -14.95 1.01
CA PHE A 109 7.19 -14.64 -0.33
C PHE A 109 7.26 -13.13 -0.56
N ALA A 110 6.18 -12.41 -0.27
CA ALA A 110 6.09 -10.95 -0.31
C ALA A 110 7.19 -10.30 0.54
N ASN A 111 7.29 -10.69 1.83
CA ASN A 111 8.30 -10.18 2.75
C ASN A 111 9.73 -10.50 2.30
N TRP A 112 9.94 -11.63 1.61
CA TRP A 112 11.25 -11.94 1.07
C TRP A 112 11.61 -11.00 -0.08
N LEU A 113 10.69 -10.78 -1.04
CA LEU A 113 10.91 -9.89 -2.19
C LEU A 113 11.30 -8.48 -1.77
N THR A 114 10.69 -7.97 -0.69
CA THR A 114 10.94 -6.63 -0.15
C THR A 114 12.02 -6.56 0.93
N SER A 115 12.61 -7.70 1.33
CA SER A 115 13.73 -7.71 2.28
C SER A 115 15.05 -7.35 1.59
N ASP A 116 16.06 -6.88 2.35
CA ASP A 116 17.42 -6.63 1.84
C ASP A 116 17.98 -7.76 0.97
N SER A 117 17.71 -9.01 1.37
CA SER A 117 18.18 -10.20 0.66
C SER A 117 17.45 -10.42 -0.66
N GLY A 118 16.15 -10.11 -0.71
CA GLY A 118 15.35 -10.18 -1.94
C GLY A 118 15.69 -9.05 -2.87
N ILE A 119 15.72 -7.81 -2.35
CA ILE A 119 16.09 -6.61 -3.10
C ILE A 119 17.46 -6.77 -3.76
N ARG A 120 18.51 -7.13 -3.01
CA ARG A 120 19.83 -7.38 -3.62
C ARG A 120 19.79 -8.47 -4.68
N THR A 121 19.02 -9.52 -4.47
CA THR A 121 18.86 -10.57 -5.48
C THR A 121 18.21 -10.00 -6.75
N ILE A 122 17.15 -9.21 -6.61
CA ILE A 122 16.43 -8.60 -7.74
C ILE A 122 17.33 -7.61 -8.47
N GLU A 123 18.08 -6.78 -7.74
CA GLU A 123 19.02 -5.81 -8.29
C GLU A 123 20.23 -6.47 -8.98
N ASP A 124 20.70 -7.60 -8.49
CA ASP A 124 21.80 -8.37 -9.10
C ASP A 124 21.35 -9.07 -10.40
N PHE A 125 20.04 -9.15 -10.68
CA PHE A 125 19.54 -9.78 -11.89
C PHE A 125 19.90 -8.92 -13.12
N SER A 126 20.61 -9.54 -14.07
CA SER A 126 21.10 -8.87 -15.26
C SER A 126 20.96 -9.71 -16.52
N ILE A 127 20.68 -9.04 -17.63
CA ILE A 127 20.67 -9.64 -18.98
C ILE A 127 21.89 -9.08 -19.70
N GLN A 128 22.77 -9.97 -20.16
CA GLN A 128 24.03 -9.58 -20.82
C GLN A 128 24.88 -8.59 -19.99
N GLY A 129 24.81 -8.69 -18.66
CA GLY A 129 25.55 -7.82 -17.74
C GLY A 129 24.91 -6.46 -17.47
N ILE A 130 23.71 -6.20 -18.01
CA ILE A 130 22.94 -4.98 -17.74
C ILE A 130 21.86 -5.31 -16.73
N GLN A 131 21.81 -4.57 -15.61
CA GLN A 131 20.77 -4.67 -14.61
C GLN A 131 19.38 -4.43 -15.24
N VAL A 132 18.37 -5.15 -14.79
CA VAL A 132 17.00 -5.05 -15.34
C VAL A 132 16.02 -4.43 -14.34
N PHE A 133 16.21 -4.73 -13.06
CA PHE A 133 15.30 -4.33 -11.99
C PHE A 133 16.05 -3.59 -10.90
N LYS A 134 15.31 -2.74 -10.19
CA LYS A 134 15.76 -2.05 -8.99
C LYS A 134 14.75 -2.22 -7.86
N ALA A 135 15.16 -1.97 -6.62
CA ALA A 135 14.21 -1.83 -5.52
C ALA A 135 13.08 -0.87 -5.93
N VAL A 136 11.87 -1.11 -5.43
CA VAL A 136 10.93 0.00 -5.34
C VAL A 136 11.66 1.03 -4.49
N GLU A 137 11.86 2.22 -5.03
CA GLU A 137 12.17 3.34 -4.16
C GLU A 137 10.94 3.44 -3.26
N PHE A 138 11.03 2.87 -2.05
CA PHE A 138 10.30 3.39 -0.91
C PHE A 138 10.89 4.79 -0.72
N SER A 139 10.53 5.68 -1.64
CA SER A 139 10.11 6.97 -1.25
C SER A 139 9.08 6.68 -0.16
N GLU A 140 9.52 6.76 1.11
CA GLU A 140 8.85 7.77 1.93
C GLU A 140 8.63 8.89 0.95
N GLU A 141 7.39 9.09 0.53
CA GLU A 141 6.96 10.35 -0.01
C GLU A 141 7.42 11.35 1.04
N LYS A 142 8.68 11.74 0.91
CA LYS A 142 9.12 13.07 1.15
C LYS A 142 8.16 13.77 0.23
N GLU A 143 7.05 14.19 0.82
CA GLU A 143 6.66 15.59 0.77
C GLU A 143 7.98 16.38 0.64
N GLU A 144 8.54 16.44 -0.58
CA GLU A 144 8.86 17.74 -1.11
C GLU A 144 7.55 18.46 -0.91
N GLU A 145 7.49 19.27 0.15
CA GLU A 145 6.48 20.29 0.29
C GLU A 145 6.37 20.86 -1.12
N GLU A 146 5.32 20.49 -1.84
CA GLU A 146 5.10 20.98 -3.19
C GLU A 146 5.14 22.48 -2.99
N ILE A 147 6.15 23.12 -3.59
CA ILE A 147 6.24 24.56 -3.54
C ILE A 147 5.10 25.01 -4.44
N PHE A 148 3.94 25.25 -3.85
CA PHE A 148 2.83 25.84 -4.55
C PHE A 148 3.28 27.26 -4.91
N ASP A 149 3.38 27.53 -6.22
CA ASP A 149 3.89 28.79 -6.77
C ASP A 149 2.92 29.98 -6.53
N GLY A 150 1.81 29.76 -5.82
CA GLY A 150 0.78 30.76 -5.52
C GLY A 150 1.16 31.78 -4.44
N ASP A 151 0.41 32.87 -4.39
CA ASP A 151 0.50 33.91 -3.37
C ASP A 151 -0.31 33.53 -2.12
N MET A 152 0.40 33.16 -1.05
CA MET A 152 -0.17 32.85 0.26
C MET A 152 -1.14 33.91 0.80
N ALA A 153 -0.87 35.19 0.60
CA ALA A 153 -1.73 36.26 1.11
C ALA A 153 -3.03 36.35 0.29
N ALA A 154 -2.94 36.13 -1.02
CA ALA A 154 -4.11 35.99 -1.89
C ALA A 154 -4.93 34.75 -1.52
N GLY A 155 -4.26 33.62 -1.28
CA GLY A 155 -4.85 32.35 -0.86
C GLY A 155 -5.65 32.43 0.44
N LEU A 156 -5.11 33.12 1.44
CA LEU A 156 -5.83 33.43 2.67
C LEU A 156 -7.10 34.24 2.37
N GLY A 157 -6.97 35.30 1.57
CA GLY A 157 -8.09 36.17 1.20
C GLY A 157 -9.20 35.42 0.45
N LEU A 158 -8.83 34.55 -0.49
CA LEU A 158 -9.74 33.67 -1.24
C LEU A 158 -10.43 32.67 -0.31
N SER A 159 -9.67 32.02 0.57
CA SER A 159 -10.18 31.06 1.56
C SER A 159 -11.17 31.72 2.53
N GLN A 160 -10.85 32.91 3.03
CA GLN A 160 -11.75 33.72 3.86
C GLN A 160 -13.00 34.18 3.12
N LYS A 161 -12.91 34.45 1.82
CA LYS A 161 -14.05 34.90 1.02
C LYS A 161 -15.00 33.76 0.68
N HIS A 162 -14.45 32.60 0.30
CA HIS A 162 -15.20 31.52 -0.33
C HIS A 162 -15.43 30.31 0.57
N CYS A 163 -14.49 30.00 1.48
CA CYS A 163 -14.52 28.76 2.26
C CYS A 163 -15.02 28.97 3.70
N LYS A 164 -14.92 30.19 4.25
CA LYS A 164 -15.22 30.49 5.67
C LYS A 164 -16.65 30.18 6.13
N ARG A 165 -17.59 30.03 5.19
CA ARG A 165 -18.98 29.69 5.53
C ARG A 165 -19.10 28.27 6.05
N CYS A 166 -18.24 27.38 5.59
CA CYS A 166 -18.23 25.97 5.98
C CYS A 166 -17.01 25.66 6.85
N HIS A 167 -15.82 26.14 6.49
CA HIS A 167 -14.60 25.83 7.21
C HIS A 167 -14.14 26.98 8.11
N VAL A 168 -13.55 26.65 9.25
CA VAL A 168 -12.65 27.58 9.95
C VAL A 168 -11.34 27.59 9.17
N VAL A 169 -11.04 28.71 8.51
CA VAL A 169 -9.88 28.84 7.61
C VAL A 169 -8.65 29.39 8.31
N ASP A 170 -8.85 30.31 9.26
CA ASP A 170 -7.83 31.02 10.03
C ASP A 170 -8.08 30.88 11.55
N ASP A 171 -7.46 31.73 12.36
CA ASP A 171 -7.63 31.74 13.82
C ASP A 171 -9.03 32.17 14.30
N ASN A 172 -9.95 32.54 13.39
CA ASN A 172 -11.31 32.88 13.76
C ASN A 172 -12.14 31.64 14.07
N ALA A 173 -12.09 31.20 15.32
CA ALA A 173 -12.82 30.04 15.83
C ALA A 173 -14.37 30.15 15.73
N PHE A 174 -14.92 31.32 15.38
CA PHE A 174 -16.35 31.53 15.18
C PHE A 174 -16.81 31.42 13.71
N ALA A 175 -15.89 31.15 12.78
CA ALA A 175 -16.20 30.86 11.39
C ALA A 175 -16.60 29.38 11.20
N GLY A 176 -17.06 29.04 9.98
CA GLY A 176 -17.40 27.68 9.61
C GLY A 176 -18.66 27.11 10.29
N ILE A 177 -18.83 25.80 10.12
CA ILE A 177 -19.89 25.01 10.76
C ILE A 177 -19.25 23.84 11.50
N ASP A 178 -19.85 23.41 12.61
CA ASP A 178 -19.32 22.36 13.49
C ASP A 178 -19.11 21.00 12.78
N SER A 179 -19.83 20.77 11.67
CA SER A 179 -19.83 19.49 10.95
C SER A 179 -18.70 19.34 9.94
N THR A 180 -17.85 20.35 9.73
CA THR A 180 -16.74 20.30 8.78
C THR A 180 -15.43 20.69 9.45
N PRO A 181 -14.32 19.95 9.22
CA PRO A 181 -13.05 20.22 9.88
C PRO A 181 -12.47 21.58 9.48
N SER A 182 -11.67 22.19 10.37
CA SER A 182 -10.91 23.41 10.05
C SER A 182 -9.77 23.11 9.09
N PHE A 183 -9.25 24.13 8.40
CA PHE A 183 -8.09 23.97 7.53
C PHE A 183 -6.88 23.43 8.29
N HIS A 184 -6.59 24.00 9.47
CA HIS A 184 -5.51 23.54 10.35
C HIS A 184 -5.69 22.09 10.81
N ALA A 185 -6.93 21.62 11.02
CA ALA A 185 -7.19 20.23 11.36
C ALA A 185 -7.01 19.30 10.15
N MET A 186 -7.43 19.72 8.95
CA MET A 186 -7.20 18.95 7.74
C MET A 186 -5.71 18.87 7.38
N ARG A 187 -4.92 19.89 7.73
CA ARG A 187 -3.47 19.89 7.53
C ARG A 187 -2.72 18.85 8.35
N SER A 188 -3.34 18.27 9.37
CA SER A 188 -2.75 17.18 10.15
C SER A 188 -3.05 15.79 9.57
N PHE A 189 -3.73 15.69 8.42
CA PHE A 189 -4.03 14.41 7.78
C PHE A 189 -2.86 13.99 6.87
N ASP A 190 -2.56 12.69 6.81
CA ASP A 190 -1.48 12.16 5.96
C ASP A 190 -1.74 12.41 4.46
N ASP A 191 -3.01 12.55 4.05
CA ASP A 191 -3.45 12.78 2.66
C ASP A 191 -3.98 14.22 2.45
N TRP A 192 -3.41 15.21 3.15
CA TRP A 192 -3.93 16.58 3.09
C TRP A 192 -3.73 17.21 1.71
N GLN A 193 -2.59 16.97 1.05
CA GLN A 193 -2.27 17.53 -0.27
C GLN A 193 -3.29 17.11 -1.32
N GLU A 194 -3.63 15.82 -1.39
CA GLU A 194 -4.58 15.29 -2.35
C GLU A 194 -5.98 15.85 -2.08
N ARG A 195 -6.36 15.94 -0.81
CA ARG A 195 -7.65 16.52 -0.41
C ARG A 195 -7.78 17.97 -0.83
N PHE A 196 -6.74 18.77 -0.61
CA PHE A 196 -6.75 20.20 -0.94
C PHE A 196 -6.56 20.46 -2.43
N THR A 197 -5.81 19.65 -3.16
CA THR A 197 -5.61 19.82 -4.62
C THR A 197 -6.87 19.48 -5.41
N ALA A 198 -7.62 18.47 -4.95
CA ALA A 198 -8.82 17.98 -5.64
C ALA A 198 -10.15 18.43 -5.00
N PHE A 199 -10.14 19.32 -3.99
CA PHE A 199 -11.33 19.61 -3.18
C PHE A 199 -12.55 20.03 -4.00
N TRP A 200 -12.35 20.78 -5.09
CA TRP A 200 -13.41 21.28 -5.97
C TRP A 200 -14.06 20.20 -6.84
N THR A 201 -13.49 18.98 -6.87
CA THR A 201 -14.02 17.84 -7.64
C THR A 201 -14.97 16.94 -6.85
N VAL A 202 -15.02 17.07 -5.52
CA VAL A 202 -15.80 16.20 -4.63
C VAL A 202 -17.01 16.92 -4.02
N SER A 203 -18.05 16.19 -3.63
CA SER A 203 -19.19 16.78 -2.92
C SER A 203 -18.81 17.19 -1.48
N PRO A 204 -19.34 18.31 -0.95
CA PRO A 204 -20.33 19.20 -1.55
C PRO A 204 -19.74 20.26 -2.51
N HIS A 205 -18.42 20.41 -2.59
CA HIS A 205 -17.73 21.46 -3.36
C HIS A 205 -18.08 21.44 -4.86
N LEU A 206 -18.14 20.27 -5.50
CA LEU A 206 -18.52 20.12 -6.91
C LEU A 206 -19.87 20.78 -7.27
N ASN A 207 -20.76 20.94 -6.29
CA ASN A 207 -22.08 21.54 -6.49
C ASN A 207 -22.12 23.04 -6.25
N VAL A 208 -21.07 23.63 -5.67
CA VAL A 208 -21.04 25.04 -5.26
C VAL A 208 -19.83 25.79 -5.80
N ILE A 209 -18.81 25.10 -6.31
CA ILE A 209 -17.60 25.67 -6.90
C ILE A 209 -17.62 25.41 -8.41
N SER A 210 -17.23 26.44 -9.15
CA SER A 210 -17.01 26.42 -10.59
C SER A 210 -15.61 26.92 -10.89
N ILE A 211 -14.86 26.18 -11.71
CA ILE A 211 -13.50 26.54 -12.11
C ILE A 211 -13.55 27.10 -13.53
N SER A 212 -13.11 28.34 -13.71
CA SER A 212 -13.35 29.10 -14.94
C SER A 212 -12.73 28.46 -16.19
N GLU A 213 -11.60 27.77 -16.03
CA GLU A 213 -10.84 27.08 -17.07
C GLU A 213 -11.30 25.63 -17.26
N VAL A 214 -11.95 25.04 -16.26
CA VAL A 214 -12.40 23.64 -16.28
C VAL A 214 -13.92 23.63 -16.40
N TYR A 215 -14.41 23.68 -17.64
CA TYR A 215 -15.83 23.74 -18.01
C TYR A 215 -16.73 22.60 -17.44
N GLN A 216 -16.15 21.61 -16.76
CA GLN A 216 -16.87 20.50 -16.11
C GLN A 216 -16.93 20.58 -14.57
N ALA A 217 -16.17 21.47 -13.94
CA ALA A 217 -16.29 21.77 -12.52
C ALA A 217 -17.47 22.72 -12.33
N GLY A 218 -18.64 22.20 -11.99
CA GLY A 218 -19.86 22.99 -11.89
C GLY A 218 -21.07 22.17 -12.29
N SER A 219 -21.86 21.75 -11.29
CA SER A 219 -23.11 21.04 -11.49
C SER A 219 -24.04 21.76 -12.50
N LYS A 220 -24.40 21.08 -13.60
CA LYS A 220 -25.44 21.50 -14.55
C LYS A 220 -26.86 21.52 -13.94
N THR A 221 -27.00 21.22 -12.66
CA THR A 221 -28.28 20.88 -12.01
C THR A 221 -28.44 21.49 -10.62
N VAL A 222 -27.87 22.67 -10.35
CA VAL A 222 -28.15 23.38 -9.08
C VAL A 222 -29.49 24.13 -9.18
N PRO A 223 -30.44 23.92 -8.24
CA PRO A 223 -31.60 24.80 -8.09
C PRO A 223 -31.12 26.24 -7.86
N THR A 224 -31.72 27.19 -8.57
CA THR A 224 -31.29 28.59 -8.78
C THR A 224 -31.30 29.52 -7.55
N THR A 225 -30.91 29.05 -6.36
CA THR A 225 -30.99 29.84 -5.11
C THR A 225 -29.65 30.26 -4.52
N ILE A 226 -28.52 29.70 -4.96
CA ILE A 226 -27.18 30.07 -4.49
C ILE A 226 -26.28 30.29 -5.69
N ALA A 227 -25.65 31.47 -5.78
CA ALA A 227 -24.66 31.76 -6.81
C ALA A 227 -23.42 30.86 -6.59
N PRO A 228 -22.88 30.24 -7.64
CA PRO A 228 -21.66 29.44 -7.53
C PRO A 228 -20.47 30.32 -7.10
N ILE A 229 -19.56 29.70 -6.37
CA ILE A 229 -18.22 30.22 -6.12
C ILE A 229 -17.43 30.01 -7.42
N GLU A 230 -17.03 31.10 -8.07
CA GLU A 230 -16.16 31.05 -9.24
C GLU A 230 -14.71 31.23 -8.77
N LEU A 231 -13.84 30.30 -9.17
CA LEU A 231 -12.39 30.34 -8.96
C LEU A 231 -11.68 30.07 -10.29
N SER A 232 -10.50 30.64 -10.48
CA SER A 232 -9.55 30.24 -11.53
C SER A 232 -8.61 29.14 -11.03
N LEU A 233 -7.85 28.51 -11.92
CA LEU A 233 -6.77 27.60 -11.49
C LEU A 233 -5.68 28.34 -10.70
N ASP A 234 -5.36 29.58 -11.07
CA ASP A 234 -4.42 30.42 -10.30
C ASP A 234 -4.96 30.70 -8.87
N ASP A 235 -6.27 30.92 -8.71
CA ASP A 235 -6.88 31.06 -7.38
C ASP A 235 -6.75 29.76 -6.55
N ILE A 236 -6.76 28.59 -7.21
CA ILE A 236 -6.53 27.31 -6.53
C ILE A 236 -5.09 27.22 -6.04
N ASP A 237 -4.12 27.58 -6.89
CA ASP A 237 -2.70 27.57 -6.54
C ASP A 237 -2.41 28.53 -5.37
N ASP A 238 -3.02 29.71 -5.35
CA ASP A 238 -2.96 30.65 -4.23
C ASP A 238 -3.52 30.03 -2.93
N ILE A 239 -4.69 29.39 -3.00
CA ILE A 239 -5.30 28.69 -1.85
C ILE A 239 -4.38 27.57 -1.34
N LEU A 240 -3.78 26.78 -2.25
CA LEU A 240 -2.86 25.70 -1.90
C LEU A 240 -1.59 26.24 -1.25
N ALA A 241 -1.01 27.33 -1.76
CA ALA A 241 0.13 28.00 -1.16
C ALA A 241 -0.17 28.48 0.27
N TYR A 242 -1.37 29.00 0.52
CA TYR A 242 -1.80 29.34 1.87
C TYR A 242 -1.89 28.10 2.77
N VAL A 243 -2.57 27.06 2.31
CA VAL A 243 -2.80 25.83 3.09
C VAL A 243 -1.51 25.09 3.39
N ALA A 244 -0.55 25.07 2.47
CA ALA A 244 0.76 24.47 2.71
C ALA A 244 1.50 25.16 3.87
N PHE A 245 1.36 26.49 3.98
CA PHE A 245 2.02 27.29 4.99
C PHE A 245 1.39 27.21 6.40
N ILE A 246 0.08 26.95 6.53
CA ILE A 246 -0.54 26.95 7.86
C ILE A 246 -0.06 25.78 8.72
N GLU A 247 0.10 26.04 10.01
CA GLU A 247 0.52 25.03 10.98
C GLU A 247 -0.58 23.96 11.18
N PRO A 248 -0.24 22.66 11.11
CA PRO A 248 -1.19 21.61 11.40
C PRO A 248 -1.61 21.64 12.87
N LYS A 249 -2.91 21.43 13.12
CA LYS A 249 -3.44 21.39 14.48
C LYS A 249 -3.13 20.06 15.13
N ASP A 250 -2.64 20.09 16.37
CA ASP A 250 -2.58 18.89 17.20
C ASP A 250 -3.99 18.41 17.55
N LEU A 251 -4.42 17.31 16.94
CA LEU A 251 -5.71 16.67 17.20
C LEU A 251 -5.67 15.71 18.40
N GLY A 252 -4.52 15.55 19.04
CA GLY A 252 -4.29 14.58 20.10
C GLY A 252 -4.12 13.15 19.57
N LYS A 253 -4.02 12.19 20.49
CA LYS A 253 -3.88 10.78 20.13
C LYS A 253 -5.15 10.24 19.48
N PRO A 254 -5.04 9.27 18.54
CA PRO A 254 -6.20 8.58 18.00
C PRO A 254 -7.11 8.08 19.11
N ILE A 255 -8.41 8.36 18.99
CA ILE A 255 -9.42 7.78 19.86
C ILE A 255 -9.51 6.29 19.54
N ASN A 256 -8.95 5.45 20.41
CA ASN A 256 -9.15 4.01 20.38
C ASN A 256 -10.62 3.72 20.71
N SER A 257 -11.48 3.68 19.70
CA SER A 257 -12.83 3.14 19.83
C SER A 257 -12.72 1.61 19.95
N TRP A 258 -12.98 1.11 21.15
CA TRP A 258 -13.20 -0.30 21.45
C TRP A 258 -14.64 -0.71 21.14
#